data_AF-B9JQN2-F1
#
_entry.id   AF-B9JQN2-F1
#
_cell.length_a   1.000
_cell.length_b   1.000
_cell.length_c   1.000
_cell.angle_alpha   90.00
_cell.angle_beta   90.00
_cell.angle_gamma   90.00
#
_symmetry.space_group_name_H-M   'P 1'
#
loop_
_entity.id
_entity.type
_entity.pdbx_description
1 polymer ?
#
loop_
_entity_poly.entity_id
_entity_poly.type
_entity_poly.pdbx_seq_one_letter_code
_entity_poly.pdbx_strand_id
1 'polypeptide(L)'
;MAYPLQPRPAPGRPSADRLQGGEDWTPIRGQHSAPIDNILNNCLIVPHSIADSHAALGRVQQARPPATRAKQSVKDCLIIEGVLRYVISERAVGRAQRIVFASSNTSDYHQGHGSLHPALRAEFDACDLGFAPSWSAARYEIDRL
;
A
#
# COMPACT_ATOMS: atom_id res chain seq x y z
N MET A 1 8.78 49.39 49.50
CA MET A 1 7.56 48.59 49.78
C MET A 1 7.36 47.62 48.63
N ALA A 2 7.47 46.33 48.89
CA ALA A 2 7.36 45.27 47.88
C ALA A 2 5.91 44.75 47.83
N TYR A 3 5.29 44.76 46.65
CA TYR A 3 3.97 44.15 46.43
C TYR A 3 4.14 42.65 46.13
N PRO A 4 3.30 41.76 46.72
CA PRO A 4 3.38 40.33 46.43
C PRO A 4 2.88 40.02 45.01
N LEU A 5 3.63 39.20 44.28
CA LEU A 5 3.22 38.65 42.99
C LEU A 5 2.09 37.63 43.21
N GLN A 6 0.92 37.88 42.60
CA GLN A 6 -0.17 36.89 42.56
C GLN A 6 0.16 35.76 41.56
N PRO A 7 -0.25 34.50 41.84
CA PRO A 7 -0.05 33.39 40.91
C PRO A 7 -0.92 33.56 39.65
N ARG A 8 -0.34 33.25 38.47
CA ARG A 8 -1.09 33.24 37.20
C ARG A 8 -2.11 32.09 37.18
N PRO A 9 -3.33 32.30 36.65
CA PRO A 9 -4.28 31.22 36.46
C PRO A 9 -3.78 30.26 35.36
N ALA A 10 -3.99 28.96 35.57
CA ALA A 10 -3.68 27.93 34.59
C ALA A 10 -4.50 28.17 33.29
N PRO A 11 -3.94 27.86 32.10
CA PRO A 11 -4.68 28.00 30.85
C PRO A 11 -5.90 27.06 30.88
N GLY A 12 -7.10 27.65 30.93
CA GLY A 12 -8.36 26.94 30.91
C GLY A 12 -8.54 26.17 29.60
N ARG A 13 -9.09 24.94 29.68
CA ARG A 13 -9.57 24.22 28.49
C ARG A 13 -10.64 25.09 27.80
N PRO A 14 -10.59 25.26 26.47
CA PRO A 14 -11.67 25.95 25.78
C PRO A 14 -12.99 25.19 26.00
N SER A 15 -14.01 25.92 26.47
CA SER A 15 -15.38 25.44 26.63
C SER A 15 -16.03 25.19 25.27
N ALA A 16 -16.90 24.18 25.20
CA ALA A 16 -17.45 23.62 23.97
C ALA A 16 -18.45 24.53 23.21
N ASP A 17 -18.71 25.76 23.67
CA ASP A 17 -19.84 26.57 23.19
C ASP A 17 -19.46 27.71 22.23
N ARG A 18 -18.44 27.53 21.39
CA ARG A 18 -18.14 28.53 20.35
C ARG A 18 -17.81 27.89 19.00
N LEU A 19 -18.82 27.27 18.40
CA LEU A 19 -18.91 27.06 16.95
C LEU A 19 -20.35 27.37 16.51
N GLN A 20 -20.71 28.65 16.51
CA GLN A 20 -21.84 29.15 15.71
C GLN A 20 -21.26 29.65 14.37
N GLY A 21 -21.36 28.78 13.37
CA GLY A 21 -20.98 29.03 11.98
C GLY A 21 -21.43 27.80 11.20
N GLY A 22 -22.56 27.91 10.51
CA GLY A 22 -23.25 26.79 9.90
C GLY A 22 -22.51 26.20 8.71
N GLU A 23 -22.35 24.88 8.73
CA GLU A 23 -22.49 24.02 7.56
C GLU A 23 -23.19 22.75 8.05
N ASP A 24 -24.31 22.40 7.43
CA ASP A 24 -25.01 21.15 7.66
C ASP A 24 -24.07 19.98 7.37
N TRP A 25 -23.48 19.40 8.41
CA TRP A 25 -22.77 18.13 8.32
C TRP A 25 -23.79 16.99 8.20
N THR A 26 -24.52 16.95 7.08
CA THR A 26 -25.19 15.71 6.67
C THR A 26 -24.10 14.64 6.45
N PRO A 27 -24.25 13.43 6.99
CA PRO A 27 -23.24 12.40 6.81
C PRO A 27 -23.19 11.99 5.34
N ILE A 28 -22.10 12.33 4.65
CA ILE A 28 -21.74 11.87 3.30
C ILE A 28 -21.34 10.38 3.36
N ARG A 29 -22.05 9.51 4.08
CA ARG A 29 -21.76 8.06 4.09
C ARG A 29 -22.28 7.35 2.84
N GLY A 30 -23.24 7.95 2.12
CA GLY A 30 -23.88 7.33 0.96
C GLY A 30 -23.20 7.54 -0.39
N GLN A 31 -22.30 8.53 -0.54
CA GLN A 31 -21.75 8.90 -1.86
C GLN A 31 -20.35 8.36 -2.15
N HIS A 32 -19.62 7.85 -1.15
CA HIS A 32 -18.26 7.32 -1.34
C HIS A 32 -18.20 5.82 -1.67
N SER A 33 -19.31 5.07 -1.49
CA SER A 33 -19.31 3.64 -1.82
C SER A 33 -19.30 3.42 -3.33
N ALA A 34 -20.06 4.21 -4.10
CA ALA A 34 -20.22 4.00 -5.53
C ALA A 34 -18.90 3.93 -6.34
N PRO A 35 -17.89 4.80 -6.10
CA PRO A 35 -16.59 4.66 -6.77
C PRO A 35 -15.80 3.42 -6.34
N ILE A 36 -15.85 3.05 -5.06
CA ILE A 36 -15.17 1.85 -4.52
C ILE A 36 -15.84 0.59 -5.07
N ASP A 37 -17.17 0.54 -5.03
CA ASP A 37 -17.99 -0.55 -5.57
C ASP A 37 -17.70 -0.72 -7.07
N ASN A 38 -17.58 0.39 -7.81
CA ASN A 38 -17.22 0.34 -9.22
C ASN A 38 -15.83 -0.27 -9.45
N ILE A 39 -14.82 0.08 -8.64
CA ILE A 39 -13.48 -0.52 -8.74
C ILE A 39 -13.56 -2.03 -8.43
N LEU A 40 -14.20 -2.41 -7.32
CA LEU A 40 -14.31 -3.81 -6.91
C LEU A 40 -15.08 -4.65 -7.93
N ASN A 41 -16.09 -4.09 -8.59
CA ASN A 41 -16.89 -4.78 -9.60
C ASN A 41 -16.17 -4.94 -10.95
N ASN A 42 -15.15 -4.11 -11.24
CA ASN A 42 -14.39 -4.17 -12.50
C ASN A 42 -13.00 -4.79 -12.35
N CYS A 43 -12.59 -5.14 -11.14
CA CYS A 43 -11.30 -5.76 -10.87
C CYS A 43 -11.47 -7.23 -10.49
N LEU A 44 -10.56 -8.07 -10.96
CA LEU A 44 -10.40 -9.41 -10.40
C LEU A 44 -9.82 -9.27 -8.98
N ILE A 45 -10.59 -9.71 -7.97
CA ILE A 45 -10.12 -9.77 -6.59
C ILE A 45 -9.45 -11.12 -6.38
N VAL A 46 -8.14 -11.09 -6.11
CA VAL A 46 -7.38 -12.28 -5.74
C VAL A 46 -7.27 -12.34 -4.22
N PRO A 47 -8.01 -13.23 -3.52
CA PRO A 47 -7.86 -13.38 -2.09
C PRO A 47 -6.48 -13.95 -1.76
N HIS A 48 -5.90 -13.49 -0.65
CA HIS A 48 -4.69 -14.10 -0.11
C HIS A 48 -5.03 -15.41 0.58
N SER A 49 -4.10 -16.36 0.55
CA SER A 49 -4.18 -17.65 1.21
C SER A 49 -3.45 -17.64 2.56
N ILE A 50 -3.69 -18.66 3.39
CA ILE A 50 -2.89 -18.87 4.61
C ILE A 50 -1.41 -19.10 4.27
N ALA A 51 -1.12 -19.76 3.14
CA ALA A 51 0.24 -19.96 2.67
C ALA A 51 0.94 -18.63 2.37
N ASP A 52 0.23 -17.66 1.79
CA ASP A 52 0.77 -16.32 1.53
C ASP A 52 1.11 -15.60 2.83
N SER A 53 0.25 -15.72 3.85
CA SER A 53 0.50 -15.16 5.18
C SER A 53 1.74 -15.76 5.83
N HIS A 54 1.91 -17.09 5.73
CA HIS A 54 3.10 -17.76 6.25
C HIS A 54 4.37 -17.33 5.51
N ALA A 55 4.33 -17.26 4.18
CA ALA A 55 5.45 -16.82 3.36
C ALA A 55 5.82 -15.35 3.64
N ALA A 56 4.81 -14.47 3.82
CA ALA A 56 5.01 -13.07 4.14
C ALA A 56 5.67 -12.88 5.51
N LEU A 57 5.28 -13.67 6.52
CA LEU A 57 5.96 -13.69 7.81
C LEU A 57 7.42 -14.15 7.66
N GLY A 58 7.67 -15.15 6.82
CA GLY A 58 9.02 -15.60 6.46
C GLY A 58 9.88 -14.47 5.89
N ARG A 59 9.32 -13.63 4.99
CA ARG A 59 10.02 -12.43 4.49
C ARG A 59 10.42 -11.49 5.62
N VAL A 60 9.51 -11.21 6.55
CA VAL A 60 9.78 -10.30 7.67
C VAL A 60 10.89 -10.84 8.57
N GLN A 61 10.81 -12.13 8.93
CA GLN A 61 11.82 -12.78 9.78
C GLN A 61 13.21 -12.76 9.14
N GLN A 62 13.28 -12.92 7.82
CA GLN A 62 14.53 -12.95 7.06
C GLN A 62 15.00 -11.55 6.62
N ALA A 63 14.24 -10.50 6.91
CA ALA A 63 14.43 -9.16 6.33
C ALA A 63 14.55 -9.18 4.79
N ARG A 64 13.74 -10.04 4.15
CA ARG A 64 13.63 -10.12 2.69
C ARG A 64 12.66 -9.04 2.20
N PRO A 65 13.01 -8.27 1.15
CA PRO A 65 12.16 -7.21 0.62
C PRO A 65 10.73 -7.68 0.31
N PRO A 66 9.72 -6.80 0.50
CA PRO A 66 9.84 -5.39 0.89
C PRO A 66 10.12 -5.15 2.38
N ALA A 67 10.20 -6.21 3.20
CA ALA A 67 10.65 -6.06 4.58
C ALA A 67 12.14 -5.78 4.67
N THR A 68 12.52 -5.01 5.68
CA THR A 68 13.92 -4.74 6.03
C THR A 68 14.12 -4.97 7.52
N ARG A 69 15.37 -5.01 7.99
CA ARG A 69 15.66 -5.11 9.44
C ARG A 69 15.09 -3.93 10.24
N ALA A 70 14.93 -2.77 9.60
CA ALA A 70 14.44 -1.55 10.24
C ALA A 70 12.90 -1.37 10.12
N LYS A 71 12.26 -2.03 9.15
CA LYS A 71 10.83 -1.89 8.87
C LYS A 71 10.20 -3.26 8.62
N GLN A 72 9.35 -3.67 9.56
CA GLN A 72 8.49 -4.84 9.38
C GLN A 72 7.26 -4.41 8.55
N SER A 73 7.27 -4.70 7.25
CA SER A 73 6.10 -4.46 6.39
C SER A 73 5.39 -5.76 6.01
N VAL A 74 4.72 -6.38 6.98
CA VAL A 74 3.99 -7.64 6.77
C VAL A 74 2.94 -7.50 5.66
N LYS A 75 2.25 -6.35 5.57
CA LYS A 75 1.23 -6.11 4.54
C LYS A 75 1.82 -6.04 3.14
N ASP A 76 2.94 -5.35 2.96
CA ASP A 76 3.59 -5.28 1.65
C ASP A 76 4.20 -6.64 1.27
N CYS A 77 4.73 -7.38 2.25
CA CYS A 77 5.16 -8.76 2.04
C CYS A 77 3.99 -9.65 1.59
N LEU A 78 2.81 -9.51 2.20
CA LEU A 78 1.62 -10.28 1.83
C LEU A 78 1.18 -9.99 0.40
N ILE A 79 1.23 -8.73 -0.03
CA ILE A 79 0.95 -8.33 -1.41
C ILE A 79 1.91 -9.02 -2.37
N ILE A 80 3.21 -9.00 -2.10
CA ILE A 80 4.21 -9.62 -2.98
C ILE A 80 3.99 -11.13 -3.07
N GLU A 81 3.77 -11.83 -1.96
CA GLU A 81 3.53 -13.28 -2.00
C GLU A 81 2.24 -13.62 -2.75
N GLY A 82 1.17 -12.86 -2.54
CA GLY A 82 -0.08 -13.04 -3.27
C GLY A 82 0.08 -12.84 -4.78
N VAL A 83 0.81 -11.81 -5.19
CA VAL A 83 1.08 -11.50 -6.60
C VAL A 83 1.96 -12.58 -7.24
N LEU A 84 3.04 -13.00 -6.58
CA LEU A 84 3.90 -14.08 -7.10
C LEU A 84 3.11 -15.37 -7.28
N ARG A 85 2.31 -15.77 -6.28
CA ARG A 85 1.43 -16.94 -6.39
C ARG A 85 0.47 -16.81 -7.55
N TYR A 86 -0.19 -15.66 -7.69
CA TYR A 86 -1.15 -15.42 -8.76
C TYR A 86 -0.47 -15.57 -10.14
N VAL A 87 0.64 -14.86 -10.37
CA VAL A 87 1.36 -14.91 -11.64
C VAL A 87 1.84 -16.33 -11.95
N ILE A 88 2.45 -17.02 -10.99
CA ILE A 88 2.88 -18.41 -11.17
C ILE A 88 1.69 -19.31 -11.57
N SER A 89 0.53 -19.14 -10.94
CA SER A 89 -0.67 -19.92 -11.30
C SER A 89 -1.18 -19.61 -12.71
N GLU A 90 -1.14 -18.35 -13.14
CA GLU A 90 -1.51 -17.96 -14.50
C GLU A 90 -0.51 -18.50 -15.54
N ARG A 91 0.80 -18.47 -15.24
CA ARG A 91 1.82 -19.08 -16.12
C ARG A 91 1.65 -20.60 -16.22
N ALA A 92 1.31 -21.27 -15.13
CA ALA A 92 1.07 -22.72 -15.10
C ALA A 92 -0.11 -23.15 -16.00
N VAL A 93 -1.11 -22.29 -16.18
CA VAL A 93 -2.24 -22.54 -17.11
C VAL A 93 -1.96 -22.02 -18.54
N GLY A 94 -0.73 -21.62 -18.84
CA GLY A 94 -0.30 -21.20 -20.18
C GLY A 94 -0.61 -19.74 -20.52
N ARG A 95 -0.95 -18.89 -19.55
CA ARG A 95 -1.19 -17.47 -19.83
C ARG A 95 0.10 -16.78 -20.24
N ALA A 96 0.15 -16.34 -21.50
CA ALA A 96 1.30 -15.63 -22.07
C ALA A 96 1.18 -14.10 -22.02
N GLN A 97 0.03 -13.54 -21.61
CA GLN A 97 -0.11 -12.09 -21.51
C GLN A 97 0.85 -11.51 -20.45
N ARG A 98 1.40 -10.33 -20.75
CA ARG A 98 2.26 -9.59 -19.83
C ARG A 98 1.47 -9.17 -18.59
N ILE A 99 2.02 -9.45 -17.41
CA ILE A 99 1.45 -9.05 -16.12
C ILE A 99 2.44 -8.08 -15.48
N VAL A 100 1.94 -6.97 -14.94
CA VAL A 100 2.78 -5.91 -14.36
C VAL A 100 2.30 -5.60 -12.94
N PHE A 101 3.20 -5.66 -11.98
CA PHE A 101 2.96 -5.16 -10.63
C PHE A 101 3.16 -3.64 -10.63
N ALA A 102 2.06 -2.91 -10.42
CA ALA A 102 2.06 -1.44 -10.38
C ALA A 102 2.00 -0.95 -8.93
N SER A 103 2.97 -0.14 -8.51
CA SER A 103 2.94 0.49 -7.18
C SER A 103 3.67 1.82 -7.19
N SER A 104 3.03 2.86 -6.62
CA SER A 104 3.66 4.17 -6.40
C SER A 104 4.58 4.20 -5.18
N ASN A 105 4.51 3.18 -4.30
CA ASN A 105 5.38 3.08 -3.12
C ASN A 105 6.75 2.53 -3.50
N THR A 106 7.54 3.29 -4.26
CA THR A 106 8.84 2.82 -4.75
C THR A 106 9.87 2.65 -3.63
N SER A 107 9.74 3.34 -2.49
CA SER A 107 10.72 3.26 -1.40
C SER A 107 10.85 1.88 -0.77
N ASP A 108 9.76 1.11 -0.74
CA ASP A 108 9.76 -0.23 -0.12
C ASP A 108 10.14 -1.35 -1.11
N TYR A 109 10.05 -1.08 -2.42
CA TYR A 109 10.36 -2.06 -3.46
C TYR A 109 11.70 -1.79 -4.16
N HIS A 110 12.25 -0.58 -4.07
CA HIS A 110 13.49 -0.21 -4.77
C HIS A 110 14.71 -0.30 -3.85
N GLN A 111 15.88 -0.46 -4.46
CA GLN A 111 17.15 -0.24 -3.78
C GLN A 111 17.88 0.94 -4.44
N GLY A 112 18.03 2.05 -3.72
CA GLY A 112 18.67 3.26 -4.24
C GLY A 112 17.77 4.04 -5.21
N HIS A 113 18.38 4.75 -6.17
CA HIS A 113 17.65 5.59 -7.11
C HIS A 113 17.05 4.79 -8.27
N GLY A 114 15.79 4.39 -8.13
CA GLY A 114 14.91 4.14 -9.27
C GLY A 114 14.86 2.71 -9.82
N SER A 115 15.64 1.76 -9.31
CA SER A 115 15.56 0.35 -9.70
C SER A 115 14.91 -0.52 -8.63
N LEU A 116 14.12 -1.51 -9.09
CA LEU A 116 13.56 -2.56 -8.24
C LEU A 116 14.68 -3.27 -7.49
N HIS A 117 14.45 -3.59 -6.22
CA HIS A 117 15.41 -4.29 -5.38
C HIS A 117 15.88 -5.59 -6.08
N PRO A 118 17.19 -5.89 -6.16
CA PRO A 118 17.70 -7.03 -6.94
C PRO A 118 17.06 -8.38 -6.59
N ALA A 119 16.82 -8.64 -5.30
CA ALA A 119 16.09 -9.83 -4.86
C ALA A 119 14.65 -9.90 -5.42
N LEU A 120 13.91 -8.79 -5.40
CA LEU A 120 12.57 -8.73 -6.00
C LEU A 120 12.65 -8.84 -7.52
N ARG A 121 13.67 -8.24 -8.15
CA ARG A 121 13.90 -8.37 -9.59
C ARG A 121 14.08 -9.84 -9.99
N ALA A 122 14.92 -10.58 -9.26
CA ALA A 122 15.13 -12.01 -9.54
C ALA A 122 13.84 -12.83 -9.40
N GLU A 123 13.03 -12.55 -8.38
CA GLU A 123 11.73 -13.22 -8.19
C GLU A 123 10.71 -12.87 -9.29
N PHE A 124 10.72 -11.61 -9.72
CA PHE A 124 9.83 -11.11 -10.78
C PHE A 124 10.24 -11.68 -12.14
N ASP A 125 11.54 -11.77 -12.42
CA ASP A 125 12.10 -12.38 -13.64
C ASP A 125 11.77 -13.85 -13.75
N ALA A 126 11.80 -14.58 -12.64
CA ALA A 126 11.51 -16.02 -12.61
C ALA A 126 10.09 -16.37 -13.07
N CYS A 127 9.16 -15.40 -13.07
CA CYS A 127 7.76 -15.61 -13.47
C CYS A 127 7.27 -14.64 -14.56
N ASP A 128 8.18 -13.90 -15.21
CA ASP A 128 7.86 -12.87 -16.20
C ASP A 128 6.83 -11.85 -15.67
N LEU A 129 7.12 -11.30 -14.49
CA LEU A 129 6.37 -10.22 -13.87
C LEU A 129 7.08 -8.88 -14.10
N GLY A 130 6.39 -7.94 -14.76
CA GLY A 130 6.86 -6.56 -14.88
C GLY A 130 6.70 -5.78 -13.57
N PHE A 131 7.44 -4.68 -13.44
CA PHE A 131 7.24 -3.69 -12.38
C PHE A 131 7.03 -2.31 -13.00
N ALA A 132 6.07 -1.55 -12.46
CA ALA A 132 5.84 -0.16 -12.87
C ALA A 132 5.60 0.76 -11.65
N PRO A 133 6.26 1.93 -11.60
CA PRO A 133 6.14 2.87 -10.47
C PRO A 133 4.84 3.71 -10.52
N SER A 134 4.02 3.54 -11.56
CA SER A 134 2.76 4.26 -11.72
C SER A 134 1.82 3.49 -12.66
N TRP A 135 0.54 3.84 -12.61
CA TRP A 135 -0.47 3.31 -13.53
C TRP A 135 -0.15 3.62 -14.99
N SER A 136 0.29 4.84 -15.29
CA SER A 136 0.66 5.24 -16.65
C SER A 136 1.85 4.44 -17.18
N ALA A 137 2.86 4.20 -16.35
CA ALA A 137 3.98 3.34 -16.70
C ALA A 137 3.54 1.88 -16.89
N ALA A 138 2.64 1.38 -16.05
CA ALA A 138 2.11 0.02 -16.17
C ALA A 138 1.35 -0.18 -17.49
N ARG A 139 0.52 0.81 -17.87
CA ARG A 139 -0.19 0.79 -19.16
C ARG A 139 0.79 0.73 -20.34
N TYR A 140 1.83 1.57 -20.33
CA TYR A 140 2.85 1.54 -21.37
C TYR A 140 3.60 0.20 -21.40
N GLU A 141 3.94 -0.37 -20.24
CA GLU A 141 4.59 -1.68 -20.15
C GLU A 141 3.72 -2.84 -20.67
N ILE A 142 2.39 -2.76 -20.53
CA ILE A 142 1.46 -3.77 -21.06
C ILE A 142 1.28 -3.59 -22.58
N ASP A 143 1.20 -2.35 -23.06
CA ASP A 143 0.99 -2.02 -24.48
C ASP A 143 2.25 -2.22 -25.34
N ARG A 144 3.43 -2.36 -24.71
CA ARG A 144 4.72 -2.60 -25.38
C ARG A 144 4.85 -4.06 -25.80
N LEU A 145 4.26 -4.39 -26.95
CA LEU A 145 4.45 -5.64 -27.71
C LEU A 145 5.45 -5.42 -28.85
#